data_AF-A0A4V1LXZ4-F1
#
_entry.id   AF-A0A4V1LXZ4-F1
#
_cell.length_a   1.000
_cell.length_b   1.000
_cell.length_c   1.000
_cell.angle_alpha   90.00
_cell.angle_beta   90.00
_cell.angle_gamma   90.00
#
_symmetry.space_group_name_H-M   'P 1'
#
loop_
_entity.id
_entity.type
_entity.pdbx_description
1 polymer ?
#
loop_
_entity_poly.entity_id
_entity_poly.type
_entity_poly.pdbx_seq_one_letter_code
_entity_poly.pdbx_strand_id
1 'polypeptide(L)'
;FIVLQRMRKPFLVLIITYTIAIVGFLIIEGVDNNGNPYQMTIFDAFYFVTYTATTIGFGETPYEFTYAQRIWATASIYITVLGWFYAIGTLVSLLQDKLFIRGIKRTRFKRQVKGIKEKFIIILGYNQITHEVVN
;
A
#
# COMPACT_ATOMS: atom_id res chain seq x y z
N PHE A 1 -9.94 -5.85 12.34
CA PHE A 1 -9.93 -4.40 12.59
C PHE A 1 -8.51 -3.82 12.70
N ILE A 2 -7.61 -4.43 13.49
CA ILE A 2 -6.21 -3.98 13.68
C ILE A 2 -5.42 -3.86 12.35
N VAL A 3 -5.69 -4.74 11.39
CA VAL A 3 -5.07 -4.79 10.05
C VAL A 3 -5.25 -3.50 9.26
N LEU A 4 -6.51 -3.11 9.04
CA LEU A 4 -6.89 -1.95 8.25
C LEU A 4 -6.29 -0.68 8.86
N GLN A 5 -6.22 -0.61 10.20
CA GLN A 5 -5.66 0.52 10.92
C GLN A 5 -4.13 0.62 10.76
N ARG A 6 -3.41 -0.51 10.74
CA ARG A 6 -1.96 -0.53 10.48
C ARG A 6 -1.63 -0.20 9.01
N MET A 7 -2.48 -0.58 8.06
CA MET A 7 -2.31 -0.23 6.65
C MET A 7 -2.60 1.24 6.33
N ARG A 8 -3.29 2.00 7.22
CA ARG A 8 -3.55 3.43 6.97
C ARG A 8 -2.28 4.25 6.79
N LYS A 9 -1.24 3.99 7.58
CA LYS A 9 0.03 4.72 7.51
C LYS A 9 0.74 4.53 6.16
N PRO A 10 1.02 3.30 5.67
CA PRO A 10 1.63 3.13 4.36
C PRO A 10 0.78 3.68 3.21
N PHE A 11 -0.55 3.54 3.26
CA PHE A 11 -1.41 4.18 2.26
C PHE A 11 -1.32 5.70 2.27
N LEU A 12 -1.31 6.33 3.46
CA LEU A 12 -1.14 7.79 3.57
C LEU A 12 0.20 8.25 3.02
N VAL A 13 1.29 7.52 3.29
CA VAL A 13 2.61 7.83 2.74
C VAL A 13 2.56 7.82 1.21
N LEU A 14 1.99 6.77 0.59
CA LEU A 14 1.84 6.70 -0.86
C LEU A 14 0.99 7.84 -1.43
N ILE A 15 -0.15 8.16 -0.79
CA ILE A 15 -1.01 9.26 -1.24
C ILE A 15 -0.24 10.58 -1.21
N ILE A 16 0.50 10.85 -0.13
CA ILE A 16 1.26 12.10 0.03
C ILE A 16 2.39 12.17 -1.01
N THR A 17 3.17 11.10 -1.18
CA THR A 17 4.29 11.10 -2.15
C THR A 17 3.79 11.27 -3.58
N TYR A 18 2.71 10.59 -3.96
CA TYR A 18 2.08 10.75 -5.27
C TYR A 18 1.52 12.17 -5.46
N THR A 19 0.84 12.71 -4.44
CA THR A 19 0.27 14.06 -4.50
C THR A 19 1.37 15.09 -4.74
N ILE A 20 2.47 15.02 -3.98
CA ILE A 20 3.61 15.94 -4.16
C ILE A 20 4.17 15.80 -5.57
N ALA A 21 4.47 14.59 -6.01
CA ALA A 21 5.04 14.33 -7.33
C ALA A 21 4.16 14.89 -8.46
N ILE A 22 2.86 14.56 -8.46
CA ILE A 22 1.89 15.00 -9.47
C ILE A 22 1.75 16.52 -9.46
N VAL A 23 1.57 17.13 -8.27
CA VAL A 23 1.39 18.58 -8.17
C VAL A 23 2.58 19.35 -8.72
N GLY A 24 3.82 18.88 -8.50
CA GLY A 24 4.98 19.54 -9.09
C GLY A 24 5.00 19.48 -10.62
N PHE A 25 4.53 18.38 -11.23
CA PHE A 25 4.39 18.29 -12.69
C PHE A 25 3.27 19.17 -13.25
N LEU A 26 2.22 19.42 -12.48
CA LEU A 26 1.15 20.35 -12.86
C LEU A 26 1.61 21.81 -12.84
N ILE A 27 2.55 22.16 -11.96
CA ILE A 27 3.03 23.54 -11.79
C ILE A 27 4.18 23.85 -12.75
N ILE A 28 5.07 22.90 -13.02
CA ILE A 28 6.25 23.14 -13.86
C ILE A 28 5.85 23.11 -15.33
N GLU A 29 5.96 24.26 -15.99
CA GLU A 29 5.72 24.38 -17.42
C GLU A 29 6.77 23.59 -18.24
N GLY A 30 6.23 22.77 -19.15
CA GLY A 30 6.96 22.14 -20.22
C GLY A 30 6.91 22.97 -21.51
N VAL A 31 7.41 22.38 -22.59
CA VAL A 31 7.46 23.01 -23.91
C VAL A 31 6.99 22.01 -24.95
N ASP A 32 6.11 22.43 -25.87
CA ASP A 32 5.67 21.60 -26.98
C ASP A 32 6.72 21.56 -28.13
N ASN A 33 6.45 20.78 -29.18
CA ASN A 33 7.37 20.67 -30.33
C ASN A 33 7.58 22.00 -31.09
N ASN A 34 6.71 23.00 -30.88
CA ASN A 34 6.77 24.30 -31.52
C ASN A 34 7.38 25.38 -30.62
N GLY A 35 7.81 25.03 -29.40
CA GLY A 35 8.37 25.98 -28.44
C GLY A 35 7.33 26.68 -27.55
N ASN A 36 6.05 26.32 -27.63
CA ASN A 36 5.01 26.94 -26.80
C ASN A 36 4.98 26.33 -25.39
N PRO A 37 4.65 27.12 -24.35
CA PRO A 37 4.44 26.60 -23.01
C PRO A 37 3.35 25.52 -22.98
N TYR A 38 3.67 24.39 -22.36
CA TYR A 38 2.74 23.28 -22.17
C TYR A 38 2.62 22.93 -20.68
N GLN A 39 1.41 22.87 -20.15
CA GLN A 39 1.15 22.33 -18.83
C GLN A 39 0.64 20.89 -18.93
N MET A 40 1.26 19.99 -18.17
CA MET A 40 0.79 18.61 -18.09
C MET A 40 -0.61 18.59 -17.48
N THR A 41 -1.48 17.75 -18.03
CA THR A 41 -2.77 17.48 -17.41
C THR A 41 -2.57 16.59 -16.17
N ILE A 42 -3.59 16.54 -15.31
CA ILE A 42 -3.61 15.61 -14.16
C ILE A 42 -3.43 14.16 -14.63
N PHE A 43 -3.99 13.81 -15.78
CA PHE A 43 -3.88 12.46 -16.33
C PHE A 43 -2.47 12.15 -16.84
N ASP A 44 -1.80 13.09 -17.52
CA ASP A 44 -0.41 12.89 -17.97
C ASP A 44 0.54 12.73 -16.79
N ALA A 45 0.41 13.61 -15.80
CA ALA A 45 1.26 13.58 -14.61
C ALA A 45 0.99 12.31 -13.79
N PHE A 46 -0.28 11.93 -13.61
CA PHE A 46 -0.65 10.69 -12.92
C PHE A 46 -0.14 9.45 -13.65
N TYR A 47 -0.28 9.39 -14.98
CA TYR A 47 0.20 8.28 -15.81
C TYR A 47 1.73 8.14 -15.68
N PHE A 48 2.46 9.25 -15.90
CA PHE A 48 3.92 9.30 -15.75
C PHE A 48 4.39 8.82 -14.38
N VAL A 49 3.83 9.39 -13.30
CA VAL A 49 4.20 9.05 -11.93
C VAL A 49 3.87 7.58 -11.63
N THR A 50 2.76 7.06 -12.15
CA THR A 50 2.33 5.68 -11.88
C THR A 50 3.34 4.66 -12.39
N TYR A 51 3.77 4.74 -13.66
CA TYR A 51 4.71 3.74 -14.21
C TYR A 51 6.16 3.99 -13.78
N THR A 52 6.54 5.22 -13.40
CA THR A 52 7.89 5.50 -12.90
C THR A 52 8.06 5.11 -11.43
N ALA A 53 7.06 5.36 -10.59
CA ALA A 53 7.07 5.00 -9.17
C ALA A 53 7.17 3.48 -8.96
N THR A 54 6.58 2.68 -9.85
CA THR A 54 6.67 1.21 -9.85
C THR A 54 7.88 0.69 -10.64
N THR A 55 8.84 1.56 -10.95
CA THR A 55 10.09 1.25 -11.67
C THR A 55 9.89 0.56 -13.02
N ILE A 56 8.78 0.82 -13.72
CA ILE A 56 8.53 0.29 -15.08
C ILE A 56 9.22 1.17 -16.11
N GLY A 57 9.00 2.49 -16.04
CA GLY A 57 9.77 3.48 -16.80
C GLY A 57 9.58 3.42 -18.33
N PHE A 58 8.35 3.41 -18.84
CA PHE A 58 8.07 3.39 -20.29
C PHE A 58 8.64 4.58 -21.08
N GLY A 59 8.89 5.72 -20.41
CA GLY A 59 9.40 6.92 -21.08
C GLY A 59 8.37 7.61 -21.98
N GLU A 60 7.09 7.30 -21.82
CA GLU A 60 5.98 7.90 -22.57
C GLU A 60 5.54 9.23 -21.93
N THR A 61 6.00 10.34 -22.50
CA THR A 61 5.54 11.68 -22.13
C THR A 61 5.01 12.41 -23.37
N PRO A 62 4.03 13.33 -23.24
CA PRO A 62 3.46 14.05 -24.38
C PRO A 62 4.50 14.83 -25.18
N TYR A 63 5.50 15.39 -24.47
CA TYR A 63 6.61 16.15 -25.02
C TYR A 63 7.89 15.85 -24.23
N GLU A 64 9.05 16.26 -24.77
CA GLU A 64 10.31 16.15 -24.04
C GLU A 64 10.34 17.04 -22.81
N PHE A 65 10.84 16.50 -21.71
CA PHE A 65 10.96 17.26 -20.48
C PHE A 65 12.02 18.35 -20.56
N THR A 66 11.61 19.55 -20.13
CA THR A 66 12.52 20.67 -19.86
C THR A 66 13.46 20.34 -18.69
N TYR A 67 14.53 21.11 -18.53
CA TYR A 67 15.48 20.87 -17.43
C TYR A 67 14.82 20.94 -16.05
N ALA A 68 13.87 21.85 -15.84
CA ALA A 68 13.09 21.94 -14.61
C ALA A 68 12.25 20.67 -14.38
N GLN A 69 11.56 20.18 -15.43
CA GLN A 69 10.80 18.93 -15.36
C GLN A 69 11.71 17.72 -15.10
N ARG A 70 12.92 17.68 -15.65
CA ARG A 70 13.90 16.59 -15.41
C ARG A 70 14.41 16.55 -13.97
N ILE A 71 14.71 17.70 -13.37
CA ILE A 71 15.09 17.79 -11.95
C ILE A 71 13.93 17.29 -11.10
N TRP A 72 12.71 17.75 -11.41
CA TRP A 72 11.53 17.35 -10.66
C TRP A 72 11.19 15.87 -10.80
N ALA A 73 11.32 15.31 -12.02
CA ALA A 73 11.17 13.89 -12.28
C ALA A 73 12.15 13.07 -11.44
N THR A 74 13.41 13.48 -11.40
CA THR A 74 14.44 12.82 -10.59
C THR A 74 14.08 12.83 -9.10
N ALA A 75 13.66 13.99 -8.56
CA ALA A 75 13.19 14.08 -7.18
C ALA A 75 11.96 13.20 -6.91
N SER A 76 10.99 13.23 -7.82
CA SER A 76 9.75 12.43 -7.75
C SER A 76 10.02 10.94 -7.73
N ILE A 77 10.97 10.45 -8.54
CA ILE A 77 11.39 9.04 -8.55
C ILE A 77 11.93 8.65 -7.17
N TYR A 78 12.88 9.39 -6.60
CA TYR A 78 13.42 9.05 -5.28
C TYR A 78 12.36 9.06 -4.17
N ILE A 79 11.46 10.04 -4.17
CA ILE A 79 10.39 10.15 -3.17
C ILE A 79 9.41 8.98 -3.29
N THR A 80 8.98 8.67 -4.51
CA THR A 80 7.98 7.62 -4.76
C THR A 80 8.54 6.21 -4.53
N VAL A 81 9.78 5.93 -4.93
CA VAL A 81 10.46 4.65 -4.66
C VAL A 81 10.57 4.39 -3.16
N LEU A 82 10.93 5.40 -2.36
CA LEU A 82 10.96 5.29 -0.89
C LEU A 82 9.57 5.02 -0.31
N GLY A 83 8.53 5.69 -0.83
CA GLY A 83 7.14 5.45 -0.44
C GLY A 83 6.69 4.02 -0.72
N TRP A 84 6.97 3.50 -1.92
CA TRP A 84 6.69 2.11 -2.29
C TRP A 84 7.46 1.11 -1.45
N PHE A 85 8.75 1.35 -1.20
CA PHE A 85 9.57 0.48 -0.36
C PHE A 85 9.00 0.39 1.06
N TYR A 86 8.60 1.52 1.65
CA TYR A 86 7.95 1.55 2.96
C TYR A 86 6.61 0.80 2.95
N ALA A 87 5.79 1.01 1.93
CA ALA A 87 4.47 0.38 1.83
C ALA A 87 4.57 -1.14 1.70
N ILE A 88 5.44 -1.63 0.82
CA ILE A 88 5.70 -3.05 0.61
C ILE A 88 6.33 -3.66 1.87
N GLY A 89 7.34 -3.02 2.47
CA GLY A 89 7.97 -3.50 3.69
C GLY A 89 6.98 -3.63 4.84
N THR A 90 6.08 -2.66 4.99
CA THR A 90 5.00 -2.71 5.99
C THR A 90 4.01 -3.83 5.69
N LEU A 91 3.62 -4.01 4.42
CA LEU A 91 2.71 -5.07 3.99
C LEU A 91 3.31 -6.46 4.30
N VAL A 92 4.58 -6.68 3.94
CA VAL A 92 5.28 -7.94 4.21
C VAL A 92 5.39 -8.20 5.71
N SER A 93 5.77 -7.19 6.50
CA SER A 93 5.83 -7.30 7.97
C SER A 93 4.48 -7.69 8.57
N LEU A 94 3.38 -7.11 8.07
CA LEU A 94 2.02 -7.45 8.53
C LEU A 94 1.61 -8.88 8.19
N LEU A 95 2.02 -9.40 7.04
CA LEU A 95 1.75 -10.79 6.65
C LEU A 95 2.57 -11.79 7.48
N GLN A 96 3.77 -11.42 7.90
CA GLN A 96 4.66 -12.25 8.73
C GLN A 96 4.32 -12.19 10.23
N ASP A 97 3.57 -11.19 10.69
CA ASP A 97 3.26 -11.00 12.11
C ASP A 97 2.38 -12.15 12.66
N LYS A 98 2.96 -13.00 13.52
CA LYS A 98 2.25 -14.10 14.19
C LYS A 98 1.04 -13.61 14.99
N LEU A 99 1.05 -12.37 15.50
CA LEU A 99 -0.09 -11.78 16.22
C LEU A 99 -1.28 -11.51 15.29
N PHE A 100 -1.02 -11.13 14.04
CA PHE A 100 -2.04 -10.98 13.00
C PHE A 100 -2.74 -12.32 12.72
N ILE A 101 -1.94 -13.37 12.50
CA ILE A 101 -2.46 -14.73 12.31
C ILE A 101 -3.26 -15.18 13.53
N ARG A 102 -2.78 -14.90 14.75
CA ARG A 102 -3.46 -15.27 16.00
C ARG A 102 -4.80 -14.51 16.16
N GLY A 103 -4.87 -13.25 15.76
CA GLY A 103 -6.10 -12.46 15.74
C GLY A 103 -7.14 -12.97 14.74
N ILE A 104 -6.69 -13.38 13.54
CA ILE A 104 -7.55 -14.03 12.54
C ILE A 104 -8.06 -15.38 13.07
N LYS A 105 -7.18 -16.22 13.61
CA LYS A 105 -7.54 -17.52 14.20
C LYS A 105 -8.57 -17.35 15.32
N ARG A 106 -8.39 -16.37 16.21
CA ARG A 106 -9.34 -16.10 17.31
C ARG A 106 -10.71 -15.62 16.81
N THR A 107 -10.73 -14.78 15.78
CA THR A 107 -12.00 -14.30 15.18
C THR A 107 -12.73 -15.43 14.45
N ARG A 108 -12.00 -16.27 13.71
CA ARG A 108 -12.53 -17.46 13.04
C ARG A 108 -13.07 -18.48 14.06
N PHE A 109 -12.31 -18.74 15.13
CA PHE A 109 -12.72 -19.62 16.22
C PHE A 109 -14.00 -19.11 16.89
N LYS A 110 -14.10 -17.82 17.23
CA LYS A 110 -15.34 -17.22 17.76
C LYS A 110 -16.53 -17.41 16.83
N ARG A 111 -16.35 -17.24 15.51
CA ARG A 111 -17.41 -17.48 14.52
C ARG A 111 -17.83 -18.94 14.45
N GLN A 112 -16.86 -19.85 14.47
CA GLN A 112 -17.14 -21.30 14.47
C GLN A 112 -17.93 -21.70 15.71
N VAL A 113 -17.50 -21.28 16.91
CA VAL A 113 -18.22 -21.57 18.16
C VAL A 113 -19.63 -20.97 18.13
N LYS A 114 -19.81 -19.75 17.60
CA LYS A 114 -21.14 -19.13 17.47
C LYS A 114 -22.07 -19.87 16.49
N GLY A 115 -21.52 -20.67 15.58
CA GLY A 115 -22.28 -21.47 14.62
C GLY A 115 -22.74 -22.83 15.13
N ILE A 116 -22.21 -23.29 16.27
CA ILE A 116 -22.61 -24.56 16.88
C ILE A 116 -24.02 -24.39 17.46
N LYS A 117 -24.99 -25.14 16.91
CA LYS A 117 -26.40 -25.13 17.36
C LYS A 117 -26.70 -26.23 18.38
N GLU A 118 -25.75 -27.12 18.58
CA GLU A 118 -25.82 -28.29 19.46
C GLU A 118 -25.43 -27.90 20.89
N LYS A 119 -25.89 -28.65 21.89
CA LYS A 119 -25.38 -28.47 23.25
C LYS A 119 -23.90 -28.88 23.27
N PHE A 120 -23.04 -28.01 23.78
CA PHE A 120 -21.63 -28.28 23.92
C PHE A 120 -21.16 -28.00 25.35
N ILE A 121 -20.06 -28.64 25.73
CA ILE A 121 -19.42 -28.48 27.04
C ILE A 121 -18.08 -27.79 26.80
N ILE A 122 -17.74 -26.82 27.65
CA ILE A 122 -16.43 -26.15 27.63
C ILE A 122 -15.57 -26.81 28.71
N ILE A 123 -14.50 -27.49 28.30
CA ILE A 123 -13.53 -28.08 29.21
C ILE A 123 -12.42 -27.05 29.45
N LEU A 124 -12.24 -26.64 30.71
CA LEU A 124 -11.22 -25.68 31.12
C LEU A 124 -9.98 -26.41 31.64
N GLY A 125 -9.00 -26.61 30.76
CA GLY A 125 -7.73 -27.28 31.06
C GLY A 125 -7.62 -28.66 30.45
N TYR A 126 -6.40 -29.06 30.09
CA TYR A 126 -6.10 -30.38 29.53
C TYR A 126 -5.12 -31.09 30.46
N ASN A 127 -5.64 -32.00 31.26
CA ASN A 127 -4.89 -32.90 32.14
C ASN A 127 -5.27 -34.36 31.83
N GLN A 128 -4.58 -35.30 32.49
CA GLN A 128 -4.78 -36.74 32.30
C GLN A 128 -6.24 -37.18 32.52
N ILE A 129 -6.94 -36.57 33.48
CA ILE A 129 -8.34 -36.88 33.78
C ILE A 129 -9.26 -36.38 32.66
N THR A 130 -9.09 -35.13 32.22
CA THR A 130 -9.89 -34.58 31.10
C THR A 130 -9.59 -35.27 29.78
N HIS A 131 -8.40 -35.84 29.61
CA HIS A 131 -8.03 -36.62 28.43
C HIS A 131 -8.84 -37.93 28.33
N GLU A 132 -9.04 -38.63 29.46
CA GLU A 132 -9.88 -39.84 29.51
C GLU A 132 -11.37 -39.54 29.27
N VAL A 133 -11.82 -38.32 29.54
CA VAL A 133 -13.21 -37.90 29.31
C VAL A 133 -13.49 -37.52 27.85
N VAL A 134 -12.45 -37.17 27.08
CA VAL A 134 -12.58 -36.66 25.70
C VAL A 134 -12.33 -37.74 24.64
N ASN A 135 -11.51 -38.75 24.93
CA ASN A 135 -11.28 -39.92 24.07
C ASN A 135 -12.32 -41.01 24.30
#